data_AF-A0A673GES3-F1
#
_entry.id   AF-A0A673GES3-F1
#
_cell.length_a   1.000
_cell.length_b   1.000
_cell.length_c   1.000
_cell.angle_alpha   90.00
_cell.angle_beta   90.00
_cell.angle_gamma   90.00
#
_symmetry.space_group_name_H-M   'P 1'
#
loop_
_entity.id
_entity.type
_entity.pdbx_description
1 polymer ?
#
loop_
_entity_poly.entity_id
_entity_poly.type
_entity_poly.pdbx_seq_one_letter_code
_entity_poly.pdbx_strand_id
1 'polypeptide(L)' 'MEIHVSSLFPEILAMIFNYLDVKGKGRVAQVCMAWRDASYHKSDAQPEPVQTDHRFQ' A
#
# COMPACT_ATOMS: atom_id res chain seq x y z
N MET A 1 9.46 2.54 24.47
CA MET A 1 8.38 2.78 23.48
C MET A 1 9.00 2.57 22.12
N GLU A 2 8.69 1.46 21.46
CA GLU A 2 9.17 1.21 20.10
C GLU A 2 8.19 1.83 19.10
N ILE A 3 8.70 2.62 18.17
CA ILE A 3 7.92 3.19 17.09
C ILE A 3 8.04 2.22 15.91
N HIS A 4 6.99 1.44 15.66
CA HIS A 4 6.94 0.55 14.51
C HIS A 4 6.48 1.33 13.29
N VAL A 5 7.21 1.18 12.19
CA VAL A 5 6.86 1.82 10.91
C VAL A 5 5.45 1.40 10.41
N SER A 6 4.96 0.22 10.83
CA SER A 6 3.60 -0.26 10.54
C SER A 6 2.48 0.52 11.23
N SER A 7 2.80 1.37 12.21
CA SER A 7 1.83 2.26 12.88
C SER A 7 1.67 3.61 12.17
N LEU A 8 2.41 3.85 11.09
CA LEU A 8 2.26 5.05 10.26
C LEU A 8 1.00 4.93 9.40
N PHE A 9 0.38 6.08 9.11
CA PHE A 9 -0.70 6.14 8.13
C PHE A 9 -0.19 5.69 6.75
N PRO A 10 -1.04 5.02 5.94
CA PRO A 10 -0.67 4.54 4.61
C PRO A 10 -0.10 5.63 3.69
N GLU A 11 -0.57 6.86 3.81
CA GLU A 11 -0.11 8.03 3.04
C GLU A 11 1.35 8.37 3.37
N ILE A 12 1.73 8.27 4.65
CA ILE A 12 3.12 8.47 5.07
C ILE A 12 4.00 7.34 4.54
N LEU A 13 3.52 6.10 4.60
CA LEU A 13 4.24 4.95 4.02
C LEU A 13 4.42 5.10 2.50
N ALA A 14 3.39 5.54 1.78
CA ALA A 14 3.46 5.78 0.34
C ALA A 14 4.48 6.88 0.00
N MET A 15 4.50 7.99 0.76
CA MET A 15 5.49 9.06 0.61
C MET A 15 6.92 8.52 0.82
N ILE A 16 7.15 7.72 1.85
CA ILE A 16 8.46 7.11 2.13
C ILE A 16 8.85 6.14 1.00
N PHE A 17 7.95 5.24 0.61
CA PHE A 17 8.22 4.24 -0.42
C PHE A 17 8.40 4.86 -1.81
N ASN A 18 7.92 6.08 -2.04
CA ASN A 18 8.15 6.75 -3.31
C ASN A 18 9.63 7.09 -3.56
N TYR A 19 10.45 7.20 -2.50
CA TYR A 19 11.90 7.38 -2.62
C TYR A 19 12.66 6.08 -2.97
N LEU A 20 11.98 4.94 -2.94
CA LEU A 20 12.59 3.65 -3.28
C LEU A 20 12.63 3.46 -4.80
N ASP A 21 13.73 2.87 -5.28
CA ASP A 21 13.83 2.38 -6.64
C ASP A 21 12.88 1.18 -6.87
N VAL A 22 12.74 0.74 -8.12
CA VAL A 22 11.85 -0.38 -8.48
C VAL A 22 12.17 -1.63 -7.67
N LYS A 23 13.45 -1.92 -7.43
CA LYS A 23 13.87 -3.07 -6.61
C LYS A 23 13.51 -2.88 -5.14
N GLY A 24 13.67 -1.68 -4.59
CA GLY A 24 13.24 -1.31 -3.24
C GLY A 24 11.73 -1.47 -3.04
N LYS A 25 10.92 -0.96 -3.97
CA LYS A 25 9.47 -1.13 -3.98
C LYS A 25 9.06 -2.61 -3.99
N GLY A 26 9.74 -3.43 -4.81
CA GLY A 26 9.50 -4.88 -4.84
C GLY A 26 9.80 -5.60 -3.53
N ARG A 27 10.75 -5.12 -2.72
CA ARG A 27 11.07 -5.69 -1.39
C ARG A 27 10.01 -5.32 -0.35
N VAL A 28 9.63 -4.04 -0.27
CA VAL A 28 8.60 -3.61 0.69
C VAL A 28 7.23 -4.22 0.40
N ALA A 29 6.91 -4.48 -0.86
CA ALA A 29 5.66 -5.13 -1.29
C ALA A 29 5.51 -6.60 -0.84
N GLN A 30 6.58 -7.22 -0.34
CA GLN A 30 6.59 -8.61 0.16
C GLN A 30 6.41 -8.68 1.68
N VAL A 31 6.44 -7.57 2.41
CA VAL A 31 6.33 -7.55 3.87
C VAL A 31 4.91 -7.86 4.33
N CYS A 32 3.93 -7.10 3.84
CA CYS A 32 2.51 -7.33 4.09
C CYS A 32 1.65 -6.65 3.01
N MET A 33 0.34 -6.91 3.01
CA MET A 33 -0.60 -6.30 2.05
C MET A 33 -0.61 -4.77 2.15
N ALA A 34 -0.65 -4.20 3.36
CA ALA A 34 -0.65 -2.74 3.52
C ALA A 34 0.60 -2.07 2.92
N TRP A 35 1.78 -2.70 3.03
CA TRP A 35 3.01 -2.16 2.45
C TRP A 35 3.05 -2.33 0.93
N ARG A 36 2.49 -3.43 0.42
CA ARG A 36 2.29 -3.63 -1.01
C ARG A 36 1.46 -2.49 -1.58
N ASP A 37 0.30 -2.24 -0.99
CA ASP A 37 -0.63 -1.21 -1.46
C ASP A 37 0.05 0.16 -1.41
N ALA A 38 0.66 0.53 -0.28
CA ALA A 38 1.41 1.79 -0.15
C ALA A 38 2.58 1.93 -1.14
N SER A 39 3.28 0.83 -1.47
CA SER A 39 4.44 0.86 -2.40
C SER A 39 4.04 1.04 -3.86
N TYR A 40 2.81 0.63 -4.20
CA TYR A 40 2.23 0.73 -5.54
C TYR A 40 1.25 1.90 -5.69
N HIS A 41 1.05 2.74 -4.66
CA HIS A 41 0.39 4.04 -4.77
C HIS A 41 1.19 4.96 -5.70
N LYS A 42 1.05 4.76 -7.02
CA LYS A 42 1.34 5.74 -8.05
C LYS A 42 0.03 6.46 -8.37
N SER A 43 0.12 7.76 -8.59
CA SER A 43 -0.97 8.72 -8.85
C SER A 43 -1.85 8.44 -10.09
N ASP A 44 -1.78 7.25 -10.69
CA ASP A 44 -2.57 6.89 -11.86
C ASP A 44 -3.63 5.86 -11.47
N ALA A 45 -4.86 6.35 -11.33
CA ALA A 45 -6.14 5.63 -11.40
C ALA A 45 -6.10 4.17 -10.88
N GLN A 46 -6.36 3.98 -9.60
CA GLN A 46 -6.94 2.72 -9.16
C GLN A 46 -8.36 2.61 -9.73
N PRO A 47 -8.71 1.55 -10.49
CA PRO A 47 -10.11 1.23 -10.68
C PRO A 47 -10.69 0.86 -9.33
N GLU A 48 -11.80 1.51 -8.97
CA GLU A 48 -12.56 1.29 -7.74
C GLU A 48 -12.71 -0.21 -7.43
N PRO A 49 -12.57 -0.64 -6.17
CA PRO A 49 -12.81 -2.03 -5.80
C PRO A 49 -14.22 -2.42 -6.24
N VAL A 50 -14.34 -3.50 -7.02
CA VAL A 50 -15.64 -4.12 -7.31
C VAL A 50 -16.29 -4.45 -5.97
N GLN A 51 -17.34 -3.71 -5.63
CA GLN A 51 -18.26 -4.09 -4.57
C GLN A 51 -18.89 -5.41 -5.00
N THR A 52 -18.47 -6.51 -4.38
CA THR A 52 -19.15 -7.78 -4.52
C THR A 52 -20.57 -7.59 -3.99
N ASP A 53 -21.53 -7.54 -4.91
CA ASP A 53 -22.94 -7.35 -4.59
C ASP A 53 -23.43 -8.55 -3.77
N HIS A 54 -23.52 -8.39 -2.46
CA HIS A 54 -24.10 -9.38 -1.55
C HIS A 54 -25.63 -9.46 -1.66
N ARG A 55 -26.26 -8.80 -2.64
CA ARG A 55 -27.71 -8.83 -2.89
C ARG A 55 -28.17 -10.05 -3.69
N PHE A 56 -27.53 -11.19 -3.46
CA PHE A 56 -28.07 -12.51 -3.78
C PHE A 56 -27.90 -13.41 -2.56
N GLN A 57 -28.53 -13.01 -1.46
CA GLN A 57 -28.92 -13.90 -0.37
C GLN A 57 -30.34 -13.55 0.07
#